data_AF-A0A260S5G4-F1
#
_entry.id   AF-A0A260S5G4-F1
#
_cell.length_a   1.000
_cell.length_b   1.000
_cell.length_c   1.000
_cell.angle_alpha   90.00
_cell.angle_beta   90.00
_cell.angle_gamma   90.00
#
_symmetry.space_group_name_H-M   'P 1'
#
loop_
_entity.id
_entity.type
_entity.pdbx_description
1 polymer ?
#
loop_
_entity_poly.entity_id
_entity_poly.type
_entity_poly.pdbx_seq_one_letter_code
_entity_poly.pdbx_strand_id
1 'polypeptide(L)'
;MAGPLGWDVEPACSDWQAGSTTDAQRENALEMAVHMLWSLTGKMFGLMPATVRPCFGRREHSTAYHGSGHSGPYWWPGLVNGSGMGGACGCSSGCDCIGPNQLMLPGPVESITSVMIDGIVLDPAAYRVRNRRWLLRVDGAVWPQEQDMTAPDDGEGAFTVEYLRGIPVPKAGLIAAGDLACDFLRAHGDGKGCRIPARAQSVSRSGVDVQLLDPYMLFDQGLTGIPSVDVWIAAVNPTRARARSRVYSPDSRAPSRLR
;
A
#
# COMPACT_ATOMS: atom_id res chain seq x y z
N MET A 1 11.17 -13.12 4.16
CA MET A 1 9.85 -12.83 3.55
C MET A 1 10.07 -11.79 2.47
N ALA A 2 9.94 -12.22 1.22
CA ALA A 2 10.25 -11.47 0.02
C ALA A 2 9.11 -10.48 -0.32
N GLY A 3 9.33 -9.19 -0.05
CA GLY A 3 8.40 -8.11 -0.42
C GLY A 3 7.22 -7.86 0.53
N PRO A 4 6.48 -6.75 0.34
CA PRO A 4 5.25 -6.48 1.07
C PRO A 4 4.17 -7.54 0.75
N LEU A 5 3.14 -7.70 1.59
CA LEU A 5 2.08 -8.68 1.34
C LEU A 5 1.35 -8.39 0.02
N GLY A 6 0.77 -9.43 -0.58
CA GLY A 6 -0.02 -9.34 -1.81
C GLY A 6 0.79 -9.47 -3.11
N TRP A 7 2.06 -9.88 -3.03
CA TRP A 7 2.88 -10.31 -4.16
C TRP A 7 2.88 -11.84 -4.25
N ASP A 8 1.70 -12.44 -4.35
CA ASP A 8 1.52 -13.88 -4.51
C ASP A 8 1.78 -14.26 -5.98
N VAL A 9 3.07 -14.34 -6.32
CA VAL A 9 3.54 -14.53 -7.69
C VAL A 9 3.63 -16.02 -8.02
N GLU A 10 3.06 -16.41 -9.16
CA GLU A 10 3.17 -17.75 -9.73
C GLU A 10 3.90 -17.70 -11.08
N PRO A 11 5.23 -17.91 -11.10
CA PRO A 11 5.97 -17.92 -12.36
C PRO A 11 5.62 -19.13 -13.21
N ALA A 12 5.42 -18.91 -14.52
CA ALA A 12 4.89 -19.93 -15.44
C ALA A 12 5.92 -20.47 -16.47
N CYS A 13 7.20 -20.09 -16.38
CA CYS A 13 8.20 -20.58 -17.32
C CYS A 13 8.60 -22.05 -17.08
N SER A 14 9.05 -22.72 -18.14
CA SER A 14 9.52 -24.10 -18.09
C SER A 14 10.66 -24.32 -17.09
N ASP A 15 11.58 -23.37 -16.99
CA ASP A 15 12.74 -23.46 -16.08
C ASP A 15 12.32 -23.43 -14.61
N TRP A 16 11.19 -22.79 -14.30
CA TRP A 16 10.63 -22.79 -12.95
C TRP A 16 10.16 -24.18 -12.53
N GLN A 17 9.52 -24.89 -13.47
CA GLN A 17 8.96 -26.23 -13.27
C GLN A 17 9.96 -27.36 -13.53
N ALA A 18 11.17 -27.04 -13.98
CA ALA A 18 12.21 -28.03 -14.24
C ALA A 18 12.64 -28.72 -12.93
N GLY A 19 12.74 -30.05 -12.95
CA GLY A 19 13.18 -30.84 -11.79
C GLY A 19 14.63 -30.56 -11.36
N SER A 20 15.43 -29.92 -12.22
CA SER A 20 16.79 -29.45 -11.91
C SER A 20 16.83 -28.18 -11.06
N THR A 21 15.71 -27.47 -10.96
CA THR A 21 15.63 -26.19 -10.24
C THR A 21 15.33 -26.43 -8.77
N THR A 22 16.22 -26.00 -7.89
CA THR A 22 16.06 -26.12 -6.44
C THR A 22 15.12 -25.05 -5.88
N ASP A 23 14.49 -25.33 -4.74
CA ASP A 23 13.60 -24.36 -4.09
C ASP A 23 14.33 -23.09 -3.66
N ALA A 24 15.60 -23.20 -3.23
CA ALA A 24 16.43 -22.04 -2.93
C ALA A 24 16.67 -21.14 -4.15
N GLN A 25 16.82 -21.71 -5.35
CA GLN A 25 16.94 -20.92 -6.58
C GLN A 25 15.63 -20.20 -6.93
N ARG A 26 14.49 -20.88 -6.74
CA ARG A 26 13.15 -20.27 -6.92
C ARG A 26 12.94 -19.12 -5.95
N GLU A 27 13.19 -19.34 -4.67
CA GLU A 27 13.02 -18.31 -3.63
C GLU A 27 13.88 -17.07 -3.90
N ASN A 28 15.17 -17.27 -4.20
CA ASN A 28 16.08 -16.16 -4.50
C ASN A 28 15.63 -15.37 -5.75
N ALA A 29 15.24 -16.06 -6.81
CA ALA A 29 14.78 -15.42 -8.04
C ALA A 29 13.47 -14.63 -7.82
N LEU A 30 12.55 -15.18 -7.04
CA LEU A 30 11.29 -14.52 -6.67
C LEU A 30 11.56 -13.27 -5.81
N GLU A 31 12.44 -13.38 -4.80
CA GLU A 31 12.77 -12.27 -3.93
C GLU A 31 13.41 -11.10 -4.68
N MET A 32 14.35 -11.40 -5.58
CA MET A 32 14.96 -10.40 -6.45
C MET A 32 13.92 -9.75 -7.38
N ALA A 33 13.07 -10.55 -8.01
CA ALA A 33 12.01 -10.06 -8.91
C ALA A 33 11.05 -9.11 -8.19
N VAL A 34 10.47 -9.56 -7.08
CA VAL A 34 9.52 -8.76 -6.30
C VAL A 34 10.19 -7.48 -5.78
N HIS A 35 11.40 -7.57 -5.23
CA HIS A 35 12.07 -6.39 -4.68
C HIS A 35 12.44 -5.35 -5.75
N MET A 36 12.97 -5.78 -6.90
CA MET A 36 13.30 -4.87 -8.00
C MET A 36 12.05 -4.26 -8.60
N LEU A 37 11.05 -5.08 -8.91
CA LEU A 37 9.83 -4.62 -9.56
C LEU A 37 9.01 -3.69 -8.64
N TRP A 38 8.96 -3.98 -7.35
CA TRP A 38 8.39 -3.08 -6.35
C TRP A 38 9.12 -1.73 -6.29
N SER A 39 10.45 -1.74 -6.40
CA SER A 39 11.25 -0.51 -6.42
C SER A 39 11.02 0.31 -7.70
N LEU A 40 11.00 -0.34 -8.86
CA LEU A 40 10.78 0.29 -10.16
C LEU A 40 9.38 0.88 -10.32
N THR A 41 8.39 0.36 -9.61
CA THR A 41 7.02 0.91 -9.55
C THR A 41 6.82 1.98 -8.48
N GLY A 42 7.91 2.56 -7.95
CA GLY A 42 7.85 3.61 -6.94
C GLY A 42 7.31 3.13 -5.60
N LYS A 43 7.43 1.82 -5.34
CA LYS A 43 6.96 1.14 -4.12
C LYS A 43 5.45 1.23 -3.93
N MET A 44 4.68 1.48 -5.00
CA MET A 44 3.25 1.81 -4.95
C MET A 44 2.35 0.65 -4.51
N PHE A 45 2.72 -0.58 -4.87
CA PHE A 45 1.93 -1.77 -4.56
C PHE A 45 2.43 -2.50 -3.32
N GLY A 46 1.57 -3.34 -2.77
CA GLY A 46 1.80 -4.10 -1.56
C GLY A 46 0.87 -3.67 -0.43
N LEU A 47 0.46 -4.67 0.33
CA LEU A 47 -0.37 -4.58 1.52
C LEU A 47 0.50 -4.76 2.76
N MET A 48 0.09 -4.15 3.86
CA MET A 48 0.68 -4.36 5.17
C MET A 48 -0.44 -4.39 6.22
N PRO A 49 -0.43 -5.35 7.14
CA PRO A 49 -1.34 -5.32 8.27
C PRO A 49 -0.98 -4.11 9.13
N ALA A 50 -2.00 -3.44 9.63
CA ALA A 50 -1.82 -2.29 10.50
C ALA A 50 -2.88 -2.32 11.60
N THR A 51 -2.40 -2.11 12.82
CA THR A 51 -3.25 -1.91 14.00
C THR A 51 -3.13 -0.46 14.42
N VAL A 52 -4.28 0.20 14.61
CA VAL A 52 -4.34 1.58 15.10
C VAL A 52 -5.28 1.68 16.30
N ARG A 53 -4.92 2.56 17.22
CA ARG A 53 -5.71 2.90 18.41
C ARG A 53 -6.15 4.37 18.31
N PRO A 54 -7.36 4.64 17.81
CA PRO A 54 -7.80 6.00 17.54
C PRO A 54 -7.94 6.82 18.83
N CYS A 55 -7.12 7.86 18.97
CA CYS A 55 -7.29 8.86 20.02
C CYS A 55 -7.92 10.13 19.45
N PHE A 56 -9.05 10.53 20.00
CA PHE A 56 -9.66 11.81 19.67
C PHE A 56 -9.09 12.87 20.62
N GLY A 57 -8.46 13.90 20.07
CA GLY A 57 -8.07 15.06 20.87
C GLY A 57 -9.32 15.74 21.43
N ARG A 58 -9.18 16.41 22.59
CA ARG A 58 -10.24 17.29 23.08
C ARG A 58 -10.61 18.30 21.99
N ARG A 59 -11.89 18.70 21.94
CA ARG A 59 -12.41 19.80 21.11
C ARG A 59 -11.87 21.18 21.55
N GLU A 60 -10.63 21.23 22.01
CA GLU A 60 -9.99 22.47 22.45
C GLU A 60 -9.34 23.14 21.23
N HIS A 61 -9.54 24.45 21.19
CA HIS A 61 -9.39 25.36 20.07
C HIS A 61 -8.05 25.26 19.31
N SER A 62 -8.08 25.66 18.04
CA SER A 62 -6.93 25.58 17.13
C SER A 62 -5.65 26.19 17.71
N THR A 63 -4.52 25.51 17.55
CA THR A 63 -3.18 25.97 17.93
C THR A 63 -2.51 26.88 16.89
N ALA A 64 -3.25 27.36 15.88
CA ALA A 64 -2.66 28.12 14.75
C ALA A 64 -3.25 29.52 14.53
N TYR A 65 -4.23 29.98 15.33
CA TYR A 65 -4.78 31.33 15.22
C TYR A 65 -5.19 31.87 16.60
N HIS A 66 -4.33 32.67 17.23
CA HIS A 66 -4.73 33.57 18.31
C HIS A 66 -5.46 34.77 17.69
N GLY A 67 -6.74 34.60 17.39
CA GLY A 67 -7.64 35.68 16.99
C GLY A 67 -8.97 35.50 17.70
N SER A 68 -9.28 36.39 18.64
CA SER A 68 -10.54 36.40 19.37
C SER A 68 -11.74 36.43 18.40
N GLY A 69 -12.66 35.46 18.55
CA GLY A 69 -14.05 35.66 18.18
C GLY A 69 -14.51 35.36 16.74
N HIS A 70 -13.97 34.36 16.05
CA HIS A 70 -14.49 33.98 14.72
C HIS A 70 -14.92 32.50 14.64
N SER A 71 -16.23 32.26 14.67
CA SER A 71 -16.89 30.99 14.32
C SER A 71 -17.03 30.86 12.80
N GLY A 72 -15.90 30.70 12.10
CA GLY A 72 -15.85 30.51 10.65
C GLY A 72 -15.33 29.12 10.26
N PRO A 73 -15.79 28.53 9.13
CA PRO A 73 -15.42 27.18 8.73
C PRO A 73 -13.94 27.06 8.39
N TYR A 74 -13.29 26.08 9.04
CA TYR A 74 -11.89 25.75 8.90
C TYR A 74 -11.67 24.75 7.75
N TRP A 75 -10.73 25.04 6.85
CA TRP A 75 -10.29 24.10 5.82
C TRP A 75 -8.97 23.43 6.24
N TRP A 76 -9.03 22.21 6.81
CA TRP A 76 -7.87 21.32 7.06
C TRP A 76 -7.87 20.17 6.06
N PRO A 77 -6.77 19.90 5.32
CA PRO A 77 -6.61 18.66 4.59
C PRO A 77 -6.11 17.57 5.56
N GLY A 78 -7.03 16.86 6.22
CA GLY A 78 -6.69 15.67 7.01
C GLY A 78 -7.45 15.47 8.32
N LEU A 79 -8.23 16.46 8.72
CA LEU A 79 -9.21 16.36 9.78
C LEU A 79 -10.41 17.19 9.33
N VAL A 80 -11.41 16.55 8.72
CA VAL A 80 -12.75 17.14 8.73
C VAL A 80 -13.37 16.71 10.05
N ASN A 81 -12.92 17.32 11.14
CA ASN A 81 -13.87 17.73 12.15
C ASN A 81 -14.29 19.17 11.79
N GLY A 82 -14.93 19.27 10.62
CA GLY A 82 -15.46 20.50 10.07
C GLY A 82 -16.96 20.52 10.31
N SER A 83 -17.36 20.70 11.58
CA SER A 83 -18.62 21.35 11.92
C SER A 83 -18.53 22.83 11.49
N GLY A 84 -18.53 23.02 10.18
CA GLY A 84 -18.41 24.31 9.49
C GLY A 84 -19.03 24.28 8.10
N MET A 85 -19.26 23.09 7.54
CA MET A 85 -20.33 22.89 6.56
C MET A 85 -21.48 22.18 7.28
N GLY A 86 -22.69 22.72 7.21
CA GLY A 86 -23.87 21.94 7.54
C GLY A 86 -23.86 20.67 6.68
N GLY A 87 -23.74 19.49 7.31
CA GLY A 87 -23.70 18.23 6.56
C GLY A 87 -22.84 17.08 7.11
N ALA A 88 -22.39 17.09 8.37
CA ALA A 88 -21.95 15.86 9.04
C ALA A 88 -23.09 15.21 9.87
N CYS A 89 -24.34 15.54 9.55
CA CYS A 89 -25.55 15.06 10.22
C CYS A 89 -26.20 13.99 9.33
N GLY A 90 -26.37 12.77 9.83
CA GLY A 90 -27.31 11.83 9.22
C GLY A 90 -28.73 12.31 9.49
N CYS A 91 -29.58 12.37 8.47
CA CYS A 91 -30.99 12.77 8.64
C CYS A 91 -31.84 11.52 8.94
N SER A 92 -32.15 11.28 10.20
CA SER A 92 -33.49 10.75 10.56
C SER A 92 -34.41 11.95 10.87
N SER A 93 -35.55 11.75 11.53
CA SER A 93 -36.61 12.75 11.75
C SER A 93 -36.21 14.04 12.50
N GLY A 94 -34.92 14.27 12.75
CA GLY A 94 -34.33 15.52 13.21
C GLY A 94 -32.85 15.59 12.81
N CYS A 95 -32.34 16.79 12.50
CA CYS A 95 -30.91 17.03 12.28
C CYS A 95 -30.16 17.04 13.61
N ASP A 96 -30.08 15.89 14.28
CA ASP A 96 -29.30 15.77 15.51
C ASP A 96 -27.84 15.47 15.19
N CYS A 97 -26.94 16.17 15.89
CA CYS A 97 -25.48 16.01 15.80
C CYS A 97 -25.04 14.68 16.42
N ILE A 98 -25.41 13.56 15.80
CA ILE A 98 -24.75 12.27 16.04
C ILE A 98 -23.27 12.49 15.69
N GLY A 99 -22.36 12.17 16.63
CA GLY A 99 -20.93 12.50 16.59
C GLY A 99 -20.19 11.98 15.35
N PRO A 100 -18.85 12.05 15.29
CA PRO A 100 -18.13 11.72 14.05
C PRO A 100 -18.38 10.27 13.66
N ASN A 101 -19.33 10.03 12.75
CA ASN A 101 -19.63 8.72 12.16
C ASN A 101 -18.53 8.26 11.21
N GLN A 102 -17.38 8.94 11.20
CA GLN A 102 -16.27 8.69 10.30
C GLN A 102 -14.96 8.78 11.09
N LEU A 103 -14.19 7.71 11.03
CA LEU A 103 -12.85 7.64 11.56
C LEU A 103 -11.85 7.66 10.40
N MET A 104 -10.85 8.54 10.46
CA MET A 104 -9.76 8.51 9.49
C MET A 104 -8.77 7.40 9.84
N LEU A 105 -8.57 6.47 8.93
CA LEU A 105 -7.48 5.51 9.00
C LEU A 105 -6.31 5.97 8.11
N PRO A 106 -5.06 5.75 8.52
CA PRO A 106 -3.91 5.93 7.64
C PRO A 106 -4.09 5.13 6.35
N GLY A 107 -4.30 5.84 5.24
CA GLY A 107 -4.62 5.20 3.96
C GLY A 107 -3.39 4.79 3.13
N PRO A 108 -3.63 4.16 1.97
CA PRO A 108 -4.94 3.66 1.52
C PRO A 108 -5.37 2.42 2.31
N VAL A 109 -6.64 2.37 2.70
CA VAL A 109 -7.29 1.21 3.35
C VAL A 109 -7.80 0.28 2.27
N GLU A 110 -7.37 -0.98 2.31
CA GLU A 110 -7.86 -2.01 1.40
C GLU A 110 -9.08 -2.73 2.00
N SER A 111 -8.90 -3.32 3.18
CA SER A 111 -9.97 -4.00 3.90
C SER A 111 -9.78 -3.84 5.41
N ILE A 112 -10.88 -3.87 6.16
CA ILE A 112 -10.85 -3.94 7.62
C ILE A 112 -10.82 -5.42 8.01
N THR A 113 -9.89 -5.78 8.89
CA THR A 113 -9.77 -7.13 9.44
C THR A 113 -10.67 -7.26 10.66
N SER A 114 -10.57 -6.31 11.59
CA SER A 114 -11.36 -6.30 12.80
C SER A 114 -11.51 -4.87 13.33
N VAL A 115 -12.64 -4.61 14.00
CA VAL A 115 -12.85 -3.41 14.81
C VAL A 115 -13.25 -3.92 16.17
N MET A 116 -12.51 -3.54 17.21
CA MET A 116 -12.74 -4.00 18.57
C MET A 116 -12.94 -2.80 19.50
N ILE A 117 -14.00 -2.85 20.29
CA ILE A 117 -14.38 -1.82 21.27
C ILE A 117 -14.67 -2.53 22.59
N ASP A 118 -13.98 -2.15 23.67
CA ASP A 118 -14.14 -2.72 25.00
C ASP A 118 -14.01 -4.26 25.02
N GLY A 119 -13.05 -4.78 24.24
CA GLY A 119 -12.83 -6.23 24.07
C GLY A 119 -13.85 -6.96 23.20
N ILE A 120 -14.86 -6.26 22.66
CA ILE A 120 -15.90 -6.83 21.81
C ILE A 120 -15.61 -6.51 20.35
N VAL A 121 -15.53 -7.55 19.51
CA VAL A 121 -15.44 -7.39 18.06
C VAL A 121 -16.78 -6.90 17.53
N LEU A 122 -16.74 -5.74 16.87
CA LEU A 122 -17.90 -5.14 16.23
C LEU A 122 -18.23 -5.87 14.92
N ASP A 123 -19.52 -6.13 14.69
CA ASP A 123 -20.01 -6.75 13.46
C ASP A 123 -19.58 -5.94 12.22
N PRO A 124 -18.96 -6.56 11.20
CA PRO A 124 -18.65 -5.89 9.93
C PRO A 124 -19.84 -5.18 9.25
N ALA A 125 -21.07 -5.59 9.52
CA ALA A 125 -22.28 -4.91 9.03
C ALA A 125 -22.48 -3.51 9.65
N ALA A 126 -21.88 -3.24 10.81
CA ALA A 126 -22.00 -1.97 11.53
C ALA A 126 -21.10 -0.85 10.99
N TYR A 127 -20.19 -1.15 10.06
CA TYR A 127 -19.28 -0.16 9.49
C TYR A 127 -18.97 -0.36 8.00
N ARG A 128 -18.50 0.70 7.33
CA ARG A 128 -18.12 0.67 5.91
C ARG A 128 -16.91 1.54 5.64
N VAL A 129 -16.03 1.12 4.72
CA VAL A 129 -14.93 1.97 4.26
C VAL A 129 -15.38 2.86 3.10
N ARG A 130 -15.10 4.16 3.17
CA ARG A 130 -15.33 5.14 2.10
C ARG A 130 -14.01 5.77 1.66
N ASN A 131 -13.85 5.92 0.35
CA ASN A 131 -12.69 6.57 -0.28
C ASN A 131 -11.33 6.01 0.19
N ARG A 132 -11.27 4.71 0.53
CA ARG A 132 -10.06 4.01 1.03
C ARG A 132 -9.35 4.74 2.18
N ARG A 133 -10.10 5.45 3.01
CA ARG A 133 -9.53 6.30 4.08
C ARG A 133 -10.43 6.43 5.29
N TRP A 134 -11.74 6.48 5.09
CA TRP A 134 -12.70 6.75 6.15
C TRP A 134 -13.42 5.46 6.53
N LEU A 135 -13.35 5.10 7.81
CA LEU A 135 -14.16 4.05 8.40
C LEU A 135 -15.45 4.68 8.94
N LEU A 136 -16.56 4.41 8.27
CA LEU A 136 -17.87 4.94 8.62
C LEU A 136 -18.61 3.98 9.53
N ARG A 137 -19.27 4.51 10.54
CA ARG A 137 -20.23 3.78 11.35
C ARG A 137 -21.62 3.91 10.72
N VAL A 138 -22.32 2.79 10.52
CA VAL A 138 -23.60 2.73 9.78
C VAL A 138 -24.75 2.07 10.56
N ASP A 139 -24.48 1.58 11.77
CA ASP A 139 -25.47 1.02 12.71
C ASP A 139 -26.27 2.09 13.49
N GLY A 140 -26.00 3.38 13.26
CA GLY A 140 -26.62 4.50 13.96
C GLY A 140 -25.93 4.86 15.29
N ALA A 141 -24.90 4.12 15.70
CA ALA A 141 -24.08 4.46 16.86
C ALA A 141 -22.88 5.34 16.46
N VAL A 142 -22.15 5.84 17.47
CA VAL A 142 -21.00 6.74 17.31
C VAL A 142 -19.72 6.00 17.64
N TRP A 143 -18.59 6.35 17.01
CA TRP A 143 -17.29 5.85 17.45
C TRP A 143 -16.96 6.31 18.88
N PRO A 144 -16.29 5.49 19.71
CA PRO A 144 -15.83 5.90 21.04
C PRO A 144 -15.08 7.24 20.95
N GLN A 145 -15.41 8.20 21.82
CA GLN A 145 -14.74 9.52 21.83
C GLN A 145 -13.55 9.55 22.80
N GLU A 146 -13.48 8.59 23.70
CA GLU A 146 -12.44 8.44 24.70
C GLU A 146 -11.95 6.99 24.65
N GLN A 147 -10.66 6.78 24.96
CA GLN A 147 -10.04 5.48 24.96
C GLN A 147 -8.92 5.44 26.00
N ASP A 148 -8.83 4.36 26.75
CA ASP A 148 -7.69 4.06 27.59
C ASP A 148 -6.53 3.51 26.73
N MET A 149 -5.46 4.29 26.59
CA MET A 149 -4.25 3.88 25.87
C MET A 149 -3.34 2.95 26.69
N THR A 150 -3.63 2.76 27.98
CA THR A 150 -2.90 1.88 28.90
C THR A 150 -3.54 0.49 29.01
N ALA A 151 -4.84 0.38 28.70
CA ALA A 151 -5.51 -0.90 28.56
C ALA A 151 -4.91 -1.73 27.41
N PRO A 152 -4.89 -3.08 27.52
CA PRO A 152 -4.54 -3.95 26.40
C PRO A 152 -5.55 -3.76 25.25
N ASP A 153 -5.19 -4.21 24.04
CA ASP A 153 -6.00 -3.95 22.84
C ASP A 153 -7.42 -4.54 22.93
N ASP A 154 -7.58 -5.63 23.68
CA ASP A 154 -8.81 -6.35 24.01
C ASP A 154 -9.40 -5.99 25.39
N GLY A 155 -8.86 -4.98 26.06
CA GLY A 155 -9.32 -4.54 27.38
C GLY A 155 -10.58 -3.68 27.33
N GLU A 156 -11.25 -3.58 28.47
CA GLU A 156 -12.30 -2.58 28.69
C GLU A 156 -11.71 -1.16 28.54
N GLY A 157 -12.40 -0.26 27.85
CA GLY A 157 -11.92 1.08 27.52
C GLY A 157 -10.98 1.14 26.32
N ALA A 158 -10.64 0.01 25.69
CA ALA A 158 -9.81 -0.04 24.49
C ALA A 158 -10.64 0.07 23.21
N PHE A 159 -10.09 0.75 22.20
CA PHE A 159 -10.64 0.84 20.86
C PHE A 159 -9.52 0.60 19.84
N THR A 160 -9.66 -0.48 19.09
CA THR A 160 -8.60 -0.98 18.20
C THR A 160 -9.19 -1.28 16.83
N VAL A 161 -8.49 -0.84 15.78
CA VAL A 161 -8.85 -1.13 14.39
C VAL A 161 -7.68 -1.82 13.71
N GLU A 162 -7.92 -3.05 13.26
CA GLU A 162 -6.98 -3.83 12.47
C GLU A 162 -7.44 -3.84 11.02
N TYR A 163 -6.53 -3.57 10.10
CA TYR A 163 -6.86 -3.46 8.68
C TYR A 163 -5.65 -3.74 7.80
N LEU A 164 -5.93 -4.10 6.54
CA LEU A 164 -4.93 -4.15 5.49
C LEU A 164 -4.79 -2.76 4.88
N ARG A 165 -3.57 -2.26 4.92
CA ARG A 165 -3.19 -0.96 4.37
C ARG A 165 -2.34 -1.14 3.13
N GLY A 166 -2.69 -0.49 2.04
CA GLY A 166 -1.90 -0.50 0.82
C GLY A 166 -2.74 -0.53 -0.44
N ILE A 167 -2.08 -0.85 -1.54
CA ILE A 167 -2.74 -1.05 -2.83
C ILE A 167 -2.39 -2.48 -3.26
N PRO A 168 -3.39 -3.35 -3.52
CA PRO A 168 -3.11 -4.71 -3.95
C PRO A 168 -2.39 -4.69 -5.30
N VAL A 169 -1.55 -5.68 -5.52
CA VAL A 169 -0.85 -5.83 -6.80
C VAL A 169 -1.89 -6.27 -7.85
N PRO A 170 -2.04 -5.55 -8.97
CA PRO A 170 -2.95 -5.99 -10.03
C PRO A 170 -2.40 -7.26 -10.68
N LYS A 171 -3.28 -8.08 -11.29
CA LYS A 171 -2.89 -9.32 -11.98
C LYS A 171 -1.74 -9.13 -12.98
N ALA A 172 -1.74 -8.03 -13.72
CA ALA A 172 -0.64 -7.70 -14.64
C ALA A 172 0.72 -7.54 -13.94
N GLY A 173 0.74 -7.03 -12.71
CA GLY A 173 1.96 -6.92 -11.90
C GLY A 173 2.46 -8.26 -11.38
N LEU A 174 1.54 -9.18 -11.04
CA LEU A 174 1.90 -10.55 -10.66
C LEU A 174 2.51 -11.31 -11.86
N ILE A 175 1.94 -11.14 -13.05
CA ILE A 175 2.50 -11.72 -14.28
C ILE A 175 3.88 -11.13 -14.58
N ALA A 176 4.04 -9.81 -14.53
CA ALA A 176 5.34 -9.15 -14.73
C ALA A 176 6.39 -9.59 -13.70
N ALA A 177 5.99 -9.79 -12.44
CA ALA A 177 6.89 -10.32 -11.42
C ALA A 177 7.30 -11.76 -11.72
N GLY A 178 6.38 -12.59 -12.23
CA GLY A 178 6.65 -13.97 -12.63
C GLY A 178 7.63 -14.04 -13.82
N ASP A 179 7.42 -13.21 -14.83
CA ASP A 179 8.32 -13.10 -15.98
C ASP A 179 9.73 -12.68 -15.56
N LEU A 180 9.83 -11.70 -14.65
CA LEU A 180 11.11 -11.23 -14.12
C LEU A 180 11.79 -12.29 -13.24
N ALA A 181 11.04 -13.04 -12.44
CA ALA A 181 11.57 -14.15 -11.62
C ALA A 181 12.13 -15.27 -12.51
N CYS A 182 11.40 -15.61 -13.58
CA CYS A 182 11.87 -16.55 -14.60
C CYS A 182 13.19 -16.10 -15.24
N ASP A 183 13.34 -14.80 -15.50
CA ASP A 183 14.58 -14.27 -16.05
C ASP A 183 15.75 -14.33 -15.07
N PHE A 184 15.53 -13.95 -13.80
CA PHE A 184 16.56 -14.10 -12.76
C PHE A 184 16.99 -15.54 -12.56
N LEU A 185 16.05 -16.48 -12.65
CA LEU A 185 16.33 -17.90 -12.55
C LEU A 185 17.23 -18.36 -13.69
N ARG A 186 16.92 -17.99 -14.94
CA ARG A 186 17.76 -18.30 -16.11
C ARG A 186 19.14 -17.67 -16.01
N ALA A 187 19.23 -16.44 -15.51
CA ALA A 187 20.49 -15.72 -15.35
C ALA A 187 21.41 -16.37 -14.28
N HIS A 188 20.83 -17.04 -13.28
CA HIS A 188 21.57 -17.74 -12.22
C HIS A 188 21.78 -19.24 -12.50
N GLY A 189 21.17 -19.80 -13.54
CA GLY A 189 21.36 -21.18 -13.94
C GLY A 189 22.74 -21.48 -14.54
N ASP A 190 23.07 -22.77 -14.65
CA ASP A 190 24.37 -23.30 -15.11
C ASP A 190 24.66 -23.07 -16.61
N GLY A 191 23.97 -22.13 -17.25
CA GLY A 191 24.09 -21.78 -18.67
C GLY A 191 25.41 -21.12 -19.05
N LYS A 192 26.54 -21.76 -18.74
CA LYS A 192 27.90 -21.37 -19.14
C LYS A 192 28.07 -21.27 -20.66
N GLY A 193 27.12 -21.81 -21.46
CA GLY A 193 27.13 -21.77 -22.93
C GLY A 193 26.29 -20.66 -23.58
N CYS A 194 25.44 -19.93 -22.85
CA CYS A 194 24.52 -18.93 -23.42
C CYS A 194 24.61 -17.54 -22.78
N ARG A 195 25.60 -17.30 -21.91
CA ARG A 195 25.84 -15.96 -21.37
C ARG A 195 26.54 -15.09 -22.41
N ILE A 196 25.77 -14.24 -23.08
CA ILE A 196 26.32 -13.21 -23.97
C ILE A 196 27.26 -12.32 -23.14
N PRO A 197 28.48 -12.00 -23.62
CA PRO A 197 29.39 -11.11 -22.92
C PRO A 197 28.71 -9.78 -22.60
N ALA A 198 28.93 -9.24 -21.40
CA ALA A 198 28.20 -8.08 -20.85
C ALA A 198 28.30 -6.76 -21.66
N ARG A 199 29.13 -6.72 -22.71
CA ARG A 199 29.32 -5.56 -23.62
C ARG A 199 29.19 -5.91 -25.10
N ALA A 200 28.66 -7.10 -25.44
CA ALA A 200 28.44 -7.45 -26.84
C ALA A 200 27.38 -6.52 -27.44
N GLN A 201 27.70 -5.87 -28.56
CA GLN A 201 26.80 -4.95 -29.28
C GLN A 201 26.10 -5.63 -30.46
N SER A 202 26.70 -6.67 -31.01
CA SER A 202 26.09 -7.53 -32.03
C SER A 202 26.51 -8.97 -31.81
N VAL A 203 25.58 -9.90 -32.03
CA VAL A 203 25.83 -11.33 -32.08
C VAL A 203 25.24 -11.85 -33.38
N SER A 204 26.09 -12.44 -34.22
CA SER A 204 25.67 -13.14 -35.44
C SER A 204 25.81 -14.64 -35.21
N ARG A 205 24.71 -15.39 -35.35
CA ARG A 205 24.75 -16.86 -35.30
C ARG A 205 23.77 -17.42 -36.33
N SER A 206 24.27 -18.32 -37.18
CA SER A 206 23.47 -19.01 -38.19
C SER A 206 22.67 -18.09 -39.12
N GLY A 207 23.24 -16.92 -39.48
CA GLY A 207 22.60 -15.96 -40.39
C GLY A 207 21.56 -15.05 -39.74
N VAL A 208 21.41 -15.08 -38.41
CA VAL A 208 20.60 -14.11 -37.66
C VAL A 208 21.54 -13.13 -36.97
N ASP A 209 21.44 -11.86 -37.34
CA ASP A 209 22.15 -10.75 -36.71
C ASP A 209 21.25 -10.10 -35.65
N VAL A 210 21.65 -10.24 -34.38
CA VAL A 210 20.98 -9.58 -33.26
C VAL A 210 21.82 -8.38 -32.83
N GLN A 211 21.25 -7.18 -32.91
CA GLN A 211 21.81 -6.01 -32.24
C GLN A 211 21.34 -5.96 -30.80
N LEU A 212 22.28 -5.86 -29.88
CA LEU A 212 22.02 -5.78 -28.45
C LEU A 212 22.04 -4.31 -28.05
N LEU A 213 20.96 -3.88 -27.38
CA LEU A 213 20.91 -2.56 -26.75
C LEU A 213 21.85 -2.54 -25.55
N ASP A 214 22.46 -1.38 -25.30
CA ASP A 214 23.31 -1.16 -24.14
C ASP A 214 22.48 -1.32 -22.84
N PRO A 215 22.81 -2.30 -21.97
CA PRO A 215 22.13 -2.50 -20.70
C PRO A 215 22.15 -1.27 -19.78
N TYR A 216 23.18 -0.42 -19.89
CA TYR A 216 23.27 0.81 -19.10
C TYR A 216 22.18 1.81 -19.49
N MET A 217 21.84 1.91 -20.78
CA MET A 217 20.76 2.80 -21.23
C MET A 217 19.39 2.33 -20.73
N LEU A 218 19.15 1.02 -20.70
CA LEU A 218 17.92 0.43 -20.14
C LEU A 218 17.81 0.73 -18.64
N PHE A 219 18.90 0.54 -17.90
CA PHE A 219 18.92 0.80 -16.46
C PHE A 219 18.70 2.28 -16.11
N ASP A 220 19.34 3.20 -16.83
CA ASP A 220 19.14 4.65 -16.66
C ASP A 220 17.70 5.08 -16.95
N GLN A 221 17.02 4.34 -17.83
CA GLN A 221 15.60 4.53 -18.13
C GLN A 221 14.67 3.83 -17.13
N GLY A 222 15.20 3.04 -16.19
CA GLY A 222 14.42 2.27 -15.21
C GLY A 222 13.74 1.06 -15.83
N LEU A 223 14.30 0.53 -16.91
CA LEU A 223 13.81 -0.64 -17.62
C LEU A 223 14.63 -1.88 -17.26
N THR A 224 13.98 -3.03 -17.34
CA THR A 224 14.54 -4.35 -17.08
C THR A 224 15.09 -5.02 -18.34
N GLY A 225 14.65 -4.58 -19.53
CA GLY A 225 14.96 -5.23 -20.80
C GLY A 225 14.00 -6.37 -21.16
N ILE A 226 13.01 -6.65 -20.31
CA ILE A 226 11.95 -7.64 -20.57
C ILE A 226 10.69 -6.87 -21.02
N PRO A 227 10.23 -7.02 -22.28
CA PRO A 227 9.14 -6.19 -22.81
C PRO A 227 7.85 -6.23 -21.99
N SER A 228 7.43 -7.40 -21.49
CA SER A 228 6.22 -7.53 -20.68
C SER A 228 6.30 -6.78 -19.36
N VAL A 229 7.49 -6.78 -18.73
CA VAL A 229 7.77 -6.08 -17.48
C VAL A 229 7.88 -4.57 -17.71
N ASP A 230 8.59 -4.18 -18.76
CA ASP A 230 8.87 -2.78 -19.10
C ASP A 230 7.60 -2.02 -19.50
N VAL A 231 6.73 -2.64 -20.31
CA VAL A 231 5.42 -2.08 -20.66
C VAL A 231 4.57 -1.87 -19.42
N TRP A 232 4.58 -2.83 -18.48
CA TRP A 232 3.82 -2.69 -17.24
C TRP A 232 4.38 -1.58 -16.35
N ILE A 233 5.70 -1.51 -16.14
CA ILE A 233 6.36 -0.43 -15.38
C ILE A 233 6.00 0.94 -15.97
N ALA A 234 6.09 1.09 -17.29
CA ALA A 234 5.76 2.33 -17.97
C ALA A 234 4.29 2.74 -17.77
N ALA A 235 3.38 1.77 -17.74
CA ALA A 235 1.95 2.02 -17.52
C ALA A 235 1.63 2.47 -16.08
N VAL A 236 2.29 1.92 -15.06
CA VAL A 236 1.98 2.21 -13.64
C VAL A 236 2.89 3.27 -13.00
N ASN A 237 4.05 3.54 -13.58
CA ASN A 237 5.01 4.54 -13.08
C ASN A 237 5.64 5.37 -14.23
N PRO A 238 4.83 6.09 -15.04
CA PRO A 238 5.33 6.85 -16.19
C PRO A 238 6.31 7.97 -15.81
N THR A 239 6.24 8.48 -14.58
CA THR A 239 7.12 9.53 -14.06
C THR A 239 8.40 8.99 -13.39
N ARG A 240 8.58 7.67 -13.32
CA ARG A 240 9.72 7.01 -12.66
C ARG A 240 9.90 7.48 -11.21
N ALA A 241 8.80 7.62 -10.48
CA ALA A 241 8.82 7.95 -9.08
C ALA A 241 9.59 6.86 -8.31
N ARG A 242 10.50 7.27 -7.41
CA ARG A 242 11.31 6.34 -6.58
C ARG A 242 10.68 6.01 -5.23
N ALA A 243 9.63 6.75 -4.86
CA ALA A 243 8.91 6.58 -3.61
C ALA A 243 7.45 7.04 -3.76
N ARG A 244 6.59 6.55 -2.87
CA ARG A 244 5.20 7.01 -2.78
C ARG A 244 5.16 8.49 -2.36
N SER A 245 4.30 9.26 -3.01
CA SER A 245 3.99 10.64 -2.59
C SER A 245 3.37 10.65 -1.20
N ARG A 246 3.80 11.60 -0.36
CA ARG A 246 3.32 11.76 1.02
C ARG A 246 3.13 13.23 1.33
N VAL A 247 2.05 13.55 2.01
CA VAL A 247 1.85 14.87 2.64
C VAL A 247 2.13 14.70 4.13
N TYR A 248 2.96 15.58 4.67
CA TYR A 248 3.30 15.64 6.09
C TYR A 248 2.87 16.99 6.64
N SER A 249 2.17 17.00 7.77
CA SER A 249 1.81 18.21 8.49
C SER A 249 2.53 18.17 9.84
N PRO A 250 3.42 19.15 10.13
CA PRO A 250 4.15 19.23 11.39
C PRO A 250 3.23 19.39 12.60
N ASP A 251 2.08 20.04 12.42
CA ASP A 251 1.15 20.39 13.50
C ASP A 251 0.17 19.27 13.85
N SER A 252 0.06 18.25 12.98
CA SER A 252 -0.83 17.12 13.20
C SER A 252 -0.09 15.94 13.83
N ARG A 253 -0.55 15.47 14.99
CA ARG A 253 -0.11 14.18 15.52
C ARG A 253 -0.76 13.07 14.69
N ALA A 254 0.06 12.16 14.16
CA ALA A 254 -0.45 10.97 13.51
C ALA A 254 -1.15 10.06 14.55
N PRO A 255 -2.17 9.27 14.17
CA PRO A 255 -2.70 8.25 15.06
C PRO A 255 -1.57 7.31 15.51
N SER A 256 -1.58 6.94 16.79
CA SER A 256 -0.62 6.01 17.36
C SER A 256 -0.71 4.67 16.62
N ARG A 257 0.46 4.07 16.40
CA ARG A 257 0.59 2.76 15.76
C ARG A 257 1.38 1.87 16.69
N LEU A 258 0.85 0.69 16.95
CA LEU A 258 1.60 -0.40 17.54
C LEU A 258 2.20 -1.20 16.38
N ARG A 259 3.45 -1.62 16.53
CA ARG A 259 4.19 -2.46 15.60
C ARG A 259 4.49 -3.77 16.26
#